data_AF-A0A832NQL7-F1
#
_entry.id   AF-A0A832NQL7-F1
#
_cell.length_a   1.000
_cell.length_b   1.000
_cell.length_c   1.000
_cell.angle_alpha   90.00
_cell.angle_beta   90.00
_cell.angle_gamma   90.00
#
_symmetry.space_group_name_H-M   'P 1'
#
loop_
_entity.id
_entity.type
_entity.pdbx_description
1 polymer ?
#
loop_
_entity_poly.entity_id
_entity_poly.type
_entity_poly.pdbx_seq_one_letter_code
_entity_poly.pdbx_strand_id
1 'polypeptide(L)' 'MSFKTVIGRARSEGKNWLDTLESLAFVEAYGIPVAPYDSASSLDELFKSARRLGYPIVVKPVIPSMLHKTE' A
#
# COMPACT_ATOMS: atom_id res chain seq x y z
N MET A 1 -10.62 4.00 -10.35
CA MET A 1 -9.81 3.29 -11.36
C MET A 1 -10.22 1.82 -11.33
N SER A 2 -10.36 1.12 -12.47
CA SER A 2 -10.69 -0.32 -12.45
C SER A 2 -9.43 -1.16 -12.15
N PHE A 3 -9.56 -2.30 -11.47
CA PHE A 3 -8.43 -3.22 -11.26
C PHE A 3 -7.85 -3.77 -12.55
N LYS A 4 -8.63 -3.86 -13.63
CA LYS A 4 -8.09 -4.16 -14.96
C LYS A 4 -7.04 -3.13 -15.39
N THR A 5 -7.29 -1.85 -15.09
CA THR A 5 -6.35 -0.75 -15.38
C THR A 5 -5.11 -0.85 -14.49
N VAL A 6 -5.27 -1.14 -13.20
CA VAL A 6 -4.16 -1.31 -12.24
C VAL A 6 -3.23 -2.46 -12.68
N ILE A 7 -3.81 -3.63 -12.98
CA ILE A 7 -3.05 -4.80 -13.46
C ILE A 7 -2.40 -4.51 -14.82
N GLY A 8 -3.12 -3.83 -15.72
CA GLY A 8 -2.58 -3.42 -17.02
C GLY A 8 -1.35 -2.53 -16.88
N ARG A 9 -1.39 -1.55 -15.96
CA ARG A 9 -0.25 -0.68 -15.64
C ARG A 9 0.94 -1.49 -15.11
N ALA A 10 0.73 -2.32 -14.08
CA ALA A 10 1.81 -3.13 -13.51
C ALA A 10 2.50 -4.01 -14.56
N ARG A 11 1.71 -4.64 -15.45
CA ARG A 11 2.26 -5.43 -16.58
C ARG A 11 3.02 -4.57 -17.59
N SER A 12 2.53 -3.37 -17.92
CA SER A 12 3.22 -2.45 -18.82
C SER A 12 4.57 -1.96 -18.27
N GLU A 13 4.70 -1.92 -16.94
CA GLU A 13 5.94 -1.62 -16.22
C GLU A 13 6.86 -2.86 -16.06
N GLY A 14 6.49 -4.00 -16.66
CA GLY A 14 7.25 -5.25 -16.56
C GLY A 14 7.18 -5.93 -15.19
N LYS A 15 6.27 -5.49 -14.32
CA LYS A 15 6.08 -6.07 -12.98
C LYS A 15 5.14 -7.27 -13.04
N ASN A 16 5.41 -8.27 -12.21
CA ASN A 16 4.48 -9.37 -11.92
C ASN A 16 3.87 -9.28 -10.50
N TRP A 17 3.94 -8.09 -9.89
CA TRP A 17 3.37 -7.76 -8.59
C TRP A 17 2.63 -6.41 -8.63
N LEU A 18 1.80 -6.17 -7.63
CA LEU A 18 1.20 -4.87 -7.34
C LEU A 18 1.94 -4.20 -6.17
N ASP A 19 1.90 -2.88 -6.10
CA ASP A 19 2.39 -2.19 -4.91
C ASP A 19 1.47 -2.46 -3.70
N THR A 20 1.93 -2.10 -2.49
CA THR A 20 1.17 -2.40 -1.27
C THR A 20 -0.19 -1.70 -1.23
N LEU A 21 -0.29 -0.47 -1.74
CA LEU A 21 -1.55 0.29 -1.70
C LEU A 21 -2.54 -0.26 -2.73
N GLU A 22 -2.07 -0.60 -3.93
CA GLU A 22 -2.85 -1.29 -4.96
C GLU A 22 -3.37 -2.64 -4.45
N SER A 23 -2.52 -3.41 -3.76
CA SER A 23 -2.86 -4.71 -3.21
C SER A 23 -3.92 -4.62 -2.10
N LEU A 24 -3.76 -3.69 -1.15
CA LEU A 24 -4.73 -3.48 -0.07
C LEU A 24 -6.09 -3.05 -0.63
N ALA A 25 -6.10 -2.09 -1.56
CA ALA A 25 -7.33 -1.65 -2.22
C ALA A 25 -8.01 -2.78 -2.99
N PHE A 26 -7.24 -3.67 -3.63
CA PHE A 26 -7.79 -4.86 -4.30
C PHE A 26 -8.48 -5.80 -3.33
N VAL A 27 -7.84 -6.13 -2.21
CA VAL A 27 -8.38 -7.01 -1.18
C VAL A 27 -9.66 -6.43 -0.58
N GLU A 28 -9.67 -5.13 -0.24
CA GLU A 28 -10.85 -4.43 0.27
C GLU A 28 -12.02 -4.42 -0.72
N ALA A 29 -11.75 -4.21 -2.02
CA ALA A 29 -12.80 -4.18 -3.04
C ALA A 29 -13.51 -5.53 -3.22
N TYR A 30 -12.90 -6.62 -2.78
CA TYR A 30 -13.51 -7.95 -2.73
C TYR A 30 -14.21 -8.24 -1.40
N GLY A 31 -14.34 -7.24 -0.52
CA GLY A 31 -15.00 -7.35 0.78
C GLY A 31 -14.17 -8.08 1.84
N ILE A 32 -12.88 -8.28 1.60
CA ILE A 32 -11.97 -8.87 2.58
C ILE A 32 -11.46 -7.75 3.48
N PRO A 33 -11.67 -7.84 4.80
CA PRO A 33 -11.24 -6.78 5.72
C PRO A 33 -9.72 -6.68 5.79
N VAL A 34 -9.21 -5.46 5.77
CA VAL A 34 -7.79 -5.15 5.98
C VAL A 34 -7.62 -4.30 7.23
N ALA A 35 -6.42 -4.33 7.82
CA ALA A 35 -6.09 -3.43 8.92
C ALA A 35 -6.13 -1.96 8.43
N PRO A 36 -6.66 -1.00 9.21
CA PRO A 36 -6.65 0.40 8.84
C PRO A 36 -5.25 0.89 8.49
N TYR A 37 -5.11 1.57 7.35
CA TYR A 37 -3.83 2.00 6.84
C TYR A 37 -3.90 3.42 6.26
N ASP A 38 -2.73 4.01 6.07
CA ASP A 38 -2.54 5.28 5.38
C ASP A 38 -1.15 5.30 4.75
N SER A 39 -0.92 6.17 3.78
CA SER A 39 0.40 6.43 3.22
C SER A 39 0.86 7.84 3.57
N ALA A 40 2.17 7.99 3.76
CA ALA A 40 2.79 9.27 4.06
C ALA A 40 4.11 9.40 3.28
N SER A 41 4.32 10.58 2.70
CA SER A 41 5.54 10.93 1.96
C SER A 41 6.42 11.93 2.72
N SER A 42 6.01 12.33 3.93
CA SER A 42 6.77 13.16 4.86
C SER A 42 6.53 12.75 6.30
N LEU A 43 7.40 13.20 7.22
CA LEU A 43 7.21 12.98 8.66
C LEU A 43 5.94 13.65 9.17
N ASP A 44 5.60 14.83 8.66
CA ASP A 44 4.40 15.57 9.08
C ASP A 44 3.12 14.81 8.70
N GLU A 45 3.05 14.29 7.46
CA GLU A 45 1.96 13.41 7.02
C GLU A 45 1.91 12.14 7.88
N LEU A 46 3.06 11.51 8.13
CA LEU A 46 3.15 10.30 8.94
C LEU A 46 2.55 10.52 10.33
N PHE A 47 2.93 11.60 11.02
CA PHE A 47 2.40 11.89 12.35
C PHE A 47 0.92 12.25 12.34
N LYS A 48 0.42 12.91 11.28
CA LYS A 48 -1.01 13.18 11.11
C LYS A 48 -1.80 11.87 10.94
N SER A 49 -1.31 10.97 10.11
CA SER A 49 -1.91 9.65 9.90
C SER A 49 -1.85 8.79 11.16
N ALA A 50 -0.72 8.78 11.86
CA ALA A 50 -0.55 8.03 13.11
C ALA A 50 -1.58 8.45 14.19
N ARG A 51 -1.79 9.76 14.37
CA ARG A 51 -2.82 10.27 15.29
C ARG A 51 -4.24 9.88 14.89
N ARG A 52 -4.52 9.83 13.58
CA ARG A 52 -5.82 9.44 13.04
C ARG A 52 -6.09 7.93 13.18
N LEU A 53 -5.07 7.10 12.96
CA LEU A 53 -5.16 5.64 13.06
C LEU A 53 -5.18 5.15 14.51
N GLY A 54 -4.56 5.90 15.43
CA GLY A 54 -4.42 5.51 16.84
C GLY A 54 -3.19 4.64 17.08
N TYR A 55 -2.55 4.81 18.24
CA TYR A 55 -1.35 4.08 18.61
C TYR A 55 -1.68 2.77 19.36
N PRO A 56 -0.81 1.75 19.29
CA PRO A 56 0.46 1.68 18.54
C PRO A 56 0.27 1.50 17.03
N ILE A 57 1.23 1.99 16.22
CA ILE A 57 1.23 1.84 14.76
C ILE A 57 2.46 1.07 14.27
N VAL A 58 2.36 0.53 13.06
CA VAL A 58 3.48 -0.02 12.29
C VAL A 58 3.77 0.90 11.11
N VAL A 59 5.05 1.18 10.88
CA VAL A 59 5.50 1.94 9.70
C VAL A 59 6.27 1.00 8.78
N LYS A 60 5.81 0.90 7.53
CA LYS A 60 6.47 0.11 6.49
C LYS A 60 6.85 1.01 5.32
N PRO A 61 8.14 1.04 4.92
CA PRO A 61 8.54 1.72 3.69
C PRO A 61 7.82 1.11 2.47
N VAL A 62 7.31 1.97 1.59
CA VAL A 62 6.72 1.57 0.30
C VAL A 62 7.69 1.96 -0.80
N ILE A 63 8.58 1.03 -1.18
CA ILE A 63 9.63 1.26 -2.18
C ILE A 63 9.41 0.31 -3.36
N PRO A 64 9.30 0.81 -4.60
CA PRO A 64 9.01 -0.02 -5.78
C PRO A 64 9.99 -1.19 -6.04
N SER A 65 11.21 -1.12 -5.50
CA SER A 65 12.30 -2.08 -5.73
C SER A 65 12.55 -3.07 -4.58
N MET A 66 11.80 -3.00 -3.46
CA MET A 66 11.98 -3.89 -2.32
C MET A 66 10.67 -4.63 -2.00
N LEU A 67 10.42 -5.72 -2.72
CA LEU A 67 9.22 -6.56 -2.56
C LEU A 67 9.28 -7.41 -1.30
N HIS A 68 10.46 -7.97 -1.05
CA HIS A 68 10.77 -8.78 0.10
C HIS A 68 11.94 -8.12 0.82
N LYS A 69 11.79 -7.90 2.13
CA LYS A 69 12.97 -7.82 2.99
C LYS A 69 13.46 -9.26 3.12
N THR A 70 14.49 -9.62 2.37
CA THR A 70 15.37 -10.72 2.78
C THR A 70 16.14 -10.21 3.99
N GLU A 71 16.17 -11.03 5.04
CA GLU A 71 16.76 -10.85 6.39
C GLU A 71 17.41 -9.50 6.73
#